data_AF-A0A917QLK4-F1
#
_entry.id   AF-A0A917QLK4-F1
#
_cell.length_a   1.000
_cell.length_b   1.000
_cell.length_c   1.000
_cell.angle_alpha   90.00
_cell.angle_beta   90.00
_cell.angle_gamma   90.00
#
_symmetry.space_group_name_H-M   'P 1'
#
loop_
_entity.id
_entity.type
_entity.pdbx_description
1 polymer ?
#
loop_
_entity_poly.entity_id
_entity_poly.type
_entity_poly.pdbx_seq_one_letter_code
_entity_poly.pdbx_strand_id
1 'polypeptide(L)'
;MDDADRDVYLAGLTPGAVIDHRGTTFTQPLLDALLDALHDPATGHPRLGFAQFESATFQGNAWFRSATFQGGAGFGSATFEGDAGFGSATFQGGAGFGSATFQREARFWSATFQGGAWFESATFQGNAWFEQAVFERSVSLGPLVCAGHVVLSGAVFSSPVTLSFAARRLECRRTRWSSTAELRLRYATVDFAHAVFEYPLTIAAEAEPFVLPNGQTVAEQAVAGAPDSTVRIATLRGVDAAHLVLADVDLSGCLFTGTVHLDQLRLEGLCFFDKVPLNTLRWHPVRFTQRRTLAEEHHWRASRPTAVRGWNVAVFGAGHVGPAQLAPVYRALRKAFEDGKDEPGAADFYYGEMEMRRHDRTGTSRAERGLLHGYWMLSGYGLRASRALGWLAAAMLITIVLLMGFGLPKDSPKQEATGTVPPGGGKITFEIDKADPQNPTGNRFTGERFEKALNVTLNSVVFRSSGQDLTTTGTYIEMASRVTEPVLLGLAVLAVRNRVKR
;
A
#
# COMPACT_ATOMS: atom_id res chain seq x y z
N MET A 1 -37.74 24.57 38.21
CA MET A 1 -38.73 23.70 38.87
C MET A 1 -38.24 23.48 40.29
N ASP A 2 -39.11 23.62 41.28
CA ASP A 2 -38.75 23.18 42.63
C ASP A 2 -38.79 21.64 42.71
N ASP A 3 -38.31 21.08 43.83
CA ASP A 3 -38.19 19.62 43.97
C ASP A 3 -39.56 18.92 44.00
N ALA A 4 -40.61 19.60 44.49
CA ALA A 4 -41.95 19.01 44.61
C ALA A 4 -42.63 18.88 43.24
N ASP A 5 -42.56 19.91 42.41
CA ASP A 5 -43.05 19.87 41.03
C ASP A 5 -42.32 18.80 40.20
N ARG A 6 -41.04 18.57 40.50
CA ARG A 6 -40.22 17.51 39.89
C ARG A 6 -40.69 16.12 40.23
N ASP A 7 -40.93 15.84 41.49
CA ASP A 7 -41.38 14.53 41.90
C ASP A 7 -42.78 14.21 41.33
N VAL A 8 -43.65 15.22 41.22
CA VAL A 8 -44.97 15.09 40.56
C VAL A 8 -44.81 14.82 39.06
N TYR A 9 -43.94 15.54 38.36
CA TYR A 9 -43.66 15.30 36.94
C TYR A 9 -43.16 13.87 36.70
N LEU A 10 -42.14 13.45 37.47
CA LEU A 10 -41.56 12.11 37.34
C LEU A 10 -42.57 11.01 37.64
N ALA A 11 -43.39 11.15 38.67
CA ALA A 11 -44.44 10.18 39.01
C ALA A 11 -45.54 10.06 37.93
N GLY A 12 -45.71 11.09 37.09
CA GLY A 12 -46.66 11.08 35.98
C GLY A 12 -46.13 10.44 34.69
N LEU A 13 -44.84 10.14 34.61
CA LEU A 13 -44.24 9.52 33.43
C LEU A 13 -44.62 8.04 33.34
N THR A 14 -44.75 7.57 32.10
CA THR A 14 -45.01 6.16 31.80
C THR A 14 -44.07 5.69 30.70
N PRO A 15 -43.79 4.38 30.61
CA PRO A 15 -42.87 3.87 29.58
C PRO A 15 -43.38 4.15 28.17
N GLY A 16 -42.57 4.84 27.36
CA GLY A 16 -42.93 5.32 26.03
C GLY A 16 -43.48 6.76 25.99
N ALA A 17 -43.47 7.47 27.13
CA ALA A 17 -43.87 8.88 27.17
C ALA A 17 -42.99 9.77 26.29
N VAL A 18 -43.60 10.84 25.77
CA VAL A 18 -42.89 11.92 25.07
C VAL A 18 -42.33 12.89 26.09
N ILE A 19 -41.04 13.19 25.99
CA ILE A 19 -40.34 14.10 26.91
C ILE A 19 -39.62 15.22 26.14
N ASP A 20 -39.68 16.43 26.71
CA ASP A 20 -38.97 17.61 26.24
C ASP A 20 -38.15 18.22 27.38
N HIS A 21 -36.85 18.08 27.25
CA HIS A 21 -35.84 18.49 28.22
C HIS A 21 -34.73 19.28 27.54
N ARG A 22 -35.08 20.05 26.50
CA ARG A 22 -34.13 20.93 25.81
C ARG A 22 -33.56 21.98 26.75
N GLY A 23 -32.25 22.20 26.68
CA GLY A 23 -31.53 23.18 27.50
C GLY A 23 -31.48 22.85 29.00
N THR A 24 -32.00 21.68 29.42
CA THR A 24 -32.00 21.30 30.83
C THR A 24 -30.63 20.80 31.28
N THR A 25 -30.31 21.00 32.56
CA THR A 25 -29.09 20.48 33.17
C THR A 25 -29.43 19.27 34.03
N PHE A 26 -28.86 18.11 33.69
CA PHE A 26 -29.02 16.86 34.41
C PHE A 26 -27.82 16.58 35.31
N THR A 27 -28.09 16.41 36.60
CA THR A 27 -27.21 15.67 37.50
C THR A 27 -27.43 14.17 37.28
N GLN A 28 -26.46 13.33 37.66
CA GLN A 28 -26.61 11.88 37.52
C GLN A 28 -27.86 11.34 38.26
N PRO A 29 -28.15 11.70 39.53
CA PRO A 29 -29.35 11.22 40.21
C PRO A 29 -30.66 11.66 39.53
N LEU A 30 -30.67 12.85 38.91
CA LEU A 30 -31.84 13.34 38.20
C LEU A 30 -32.10 12.55 36.92
N LEU A 31 -31.05 12.22 36.18
CA LEU A 31 -31.18 11.36 35.00
C LEU A 31 -31.62 9.96 35.40
N ASP A 32 -31.04 9.38 36.45
CA ASP A 32 -31.39 8.05 36.94
C ASP A 32 -32.89 8.02 37.34
N ALA A 33 -33.36 9.04 38.07
CA ALA A 33 -34.78 9.15 38.44
C ALA A 33 -35.71 9.30 37.22
N LEU A 34 -35.29 10.03 36.18
CA LEU A 34 -36.05 10.15 34.93
C LEU A 34 -36.16 8.79 34.21
N LEU A 35 -35.05 8.06 34.12
CA LEU A 35 -35.01 6.77 33.42
C LEU A 35 -35.74 5.68 34.20
N ASP A 36 -35.70 5.73 35.54
CA ASP A 36 -36.48 4.85 36.42
C ASP A 36 -37.99 5.10 36.27
N ALA A 37 -38.41 6.36 36.13
CA ALA A 37 -39.81 6.70 35.87
C ALA A 37 -40.30 6.20 34.48
N LEU A 38 -39.39 6.06 33.52
CA LEU A 38 -39.66 5.55 32.17
C LEU A 38 -39.41 4.04 32.03
N HIS A 39 -39.15 3.35 33.14
CA HIS A 39 -38.79 1.94 33.16
C HIS A 39 -39.96 1.04 32.74
N ASP A 40 -39.79 0.28 31.66
CA ASP A 40 -40.78 -0.69 31.21
C ASP A 40 -40.63 -2.01 32.00
N PRO A 41 -41.61 -2.40 32.85
CA PRO A 41 -41.51 -3.60 33.66
C PRO A 41 -41.45 -4.90 32.83
N ALA A 42 -41.88 -4.88 31.56
CA ALA A 42 -41.83 -6.06 30.70
C ALA A 42 -40.41 -6.33 30.16
N THR A 43 -39.64 -5.28 29.88
CA THR A 43 -38.30 -5.39 29.30
C THR A 43 -37.19 -5.16 30.33
N GLY A 44 -37.51 -4.55 31.47
CA GLY A 44 -36.54 -4.17 32.49
C GLY A 44 -35.68 -2.97 32.10
N HIS A 45 -36.09 -2.20 31.09
CA HIS A 45 -35.29 -1.13 30.51
C HIS A 45 -36.11 0.16 30.29
N PRO A 46 -35.46 1.34 30.28
CA PRO A 46 -36.15 2.60 30.00
C PRO A 46 -36.73 2.60 28.58
N ARG A 47 -37.99 2.99 28.45
CA ARG A 47 -38.66 3.15 27.16
C ARG A 47 -39.10 4.60 27.00
N LEU A 48 -38.64 5.22 25.93
CA LEU A 48 -38.89 6.62 25.63
C LEU A 48 -39.64 6.71 24.30
N GLY A 49 -40.65 7.59 24.24
CA GLY A 49 -41.34 7.95 23.01
C GLY A 49 -40.44 8.87 22.17
N PHE A 50 -40.92 10.09 21.88
CA PHE A 50 -40.05 11.16 21.42
C PHE A 50 -39.29 11.74 22.61
N ALA A 51 -37.97 11.86 22.51
CA ALA A 51 -37.12 12.36 23.58
C ALA A 51 -36.23 13.49 23.07
N GLN A 52 -36.46 14.69 23.59
CA GLN A 52 -35.74 15.91 23.22
C GLN A 52 -34.82 16.36 24.34
N PHE A 53 -33.51 16.25 24.10
CA PHE A 53 -32.42 16.66 24.98
C PHE A 53 -31.48 17.66 24.28
N GLU A 54 -31.98 18.38 23.26
CA GLU A 54 -31.16 19.34 22.52
C GLU A 54 -30.64 20.45 23.45
N SER A 55 -29.36 20.76 23.35
CA SER A 55 -28.65 21.71 24.22
C SER A 55 -28.70 21.36 25.72
N ALA A 56 -29.05 20.13 26.09
CA ALA A 56 -29.01 19.69 27.49
C ALA A 56 -27.57 19.48 27.96
N THR A 57 -27.32 19.67 29.25
CA THR A 57 -26.02 19.46 29.89
C THR A 57 -26.11 18.32 30.90
N PHE A 58 -25.36 17.24 30.71
CA PHE A 58 -25.23 16.15 31.65
C PHE A 58 -23.93 16.32 32.45
N GLN A 59 -24.04 16.79 33.68
CA GLN A 59 -22.90 17.13 34.54
C GLN A 59 -22.15 15.90 35.08
N GLY A 60 -22.87 14.79 35.23
CA GLY A 60 -22.33 13.51 35.67
C GLY A 60 -22.27 12.50 34.53
N ASN A 61 -22.12 11.23 34.90
CA ASN A 61 -22.26 10.15 33.93
C ASN A 61 -23.71 10.06 33.45
N ALA A 62 -23.90 9.90 32.14
CA ALA A 62 -25.21 9.82 31.52
C ALA A 62 -25.44 8.41 30.95
N TRP A 63 -26.21 7.58 31.65
CA TRP A 63 -26.41 6.17 31.30
C TRP A 63 -27.79 5.89 30.71
N PHE A 64 -27.86 5.83 29.38
CA PHE A 64 -29.02 5.36 28.60
C PHE A 64 -28.86 3.89 28.18
N ARG A 65 -28.20 3.07 28.99
CA ARG A 65 -27.90 1.67 28.65
C ARG A 65 -29.18 0.87 28.46
N SER A 66 -29.25 0.10 27.37
CA SER A 66 -30.41 -0.70 26.96
C SER A 66 -31.71 0.09 26.78
N ALA A 67 -31.66 1.43 26.77
CA ALA A 67 -32.84 2.25 26.59
C ALA A 67 -33.42 2.06 25.17
N THR A 68 -34.74 2.04 25.07
CA THR A 68 -35.44 1.99 23.78
C THR A 68 -36.06 3.34 23.48
N PHE A 69 -35.58 4.00 22.43
CA PHE A 69 -36.15 5.22 21.88
C PHE A 69 -37.08 4.85 20.72
N GLN A 70 -38.38 4.81 20.99
CA GLN A 70 -39.42 4.44 20.02
C GLN A 70 -39.66 5.57 19.01
N GLY A 71 -39.62 6.82 19.49
CA GLY A 71 -39.65 8.02 18.67
C GLY A 71 -38.26 8.54 18.34
N GLY A 72 -38.19 9.76 17.82
CA GLY A 72 -36.92 10.45 17.59
C GLY A 72 -36.23 10.81 18.90
N ALA A 73 -34.91 10.63 18.96
CA ALA A 73 -34.06 10.97 20.08
C ALA A 73 -33.09 12.10 19.69
N GLY A 74 -33.34 13.30 20.21
CA GLY A 74 -32.55 14.49 19.92
C GLY A 74 -31.56 14.80 21.04
N PHE A 75 -30.27 14.72 20.75
CA PHE A 75 -29.15 15.12 21.61
C PHE A 75 -28.31 16.21 20.94
N GLY A 76 -28.90 16.95 19.99
CA GLY A 76 -28.21 17.98 19.23
C GLY A 76 -27.67 19.08 20.15
N SER A 77 -26.41 19.46 19.99
CA SER A 77 -25.72 20.44 20.86
C SER A 77 -25.70 20.08 22.36
N ALA A 78 -26.03 18.84 22.73
CA ALA A 78 -25.96 18.40 24.12
C ALA A 78 -24.49 18.28 24.58
N THR A 79 -24.23 18.59 25.85
CA THR A 79 -22.91 18.46 26.47
C THR A 79 -22.93 17.35 27.51
N PHE A 80 -22.04 16.37 27.36
CA PHE A 80 -21.82 15.30 28.33
C PHE A 80 -20.47 15.55 29.02
N GLU A 81 -20.50 16.00 30.28
CA GLU A 81 -19.30 16.31 31.06
C GLU A 81 -18.66 15.04 31.65
N GLY A 82 -19.48 14.05 32.01
CA GLY A 82 -19.06 12.70 32.41
C GLY A 82 -19.04 11.69 31.26
N ASP A 83 -18.92 10.40 31.58
CA ASP A 83 -19.05 9.32 30.60
C ASP A 83 -20.50 9.27 30.07
N ALA A 84 -20.68 9.12 28.76
CA ALA A 84 -22.00 8.94 28.15
C ALA A 84 -22.14 7.51 27.62
N GLY A 85 -23.15 6.78 28.07
CA GLY A 85 -23.37 5.39 27.66
C GLY A 85 -24.74 5.14 27.08
N PHE A 86 -24.76 4.67 25.85
CA PHE A 86 -25.90 4.19 25.07
C PHE A 86 -25.71 2.71 24.69
N GLY A 87 -24.94 1.97 25.48
CA GLY A 87 -24.64 0.56 25.21
C GLY A 87 -25.91 -0.28 25.16
N SER A 88 -26.06 -1.11 24.14
CA SER A 88 -27.29 -1.89 23.85
C SER A 88 -28.57 -1.06 23.68
N ALA A 89 -28.48 0.27 23.55
CA ALA A 89 -29.65 1.10 23.31
C ALA A 89 -30.22 0.84 21.90
N THR A 90 -31.54 0.92 21.77
CA THR A 90 -32.23 0.77 20.49
C THR A 90 -32.90 2.07 20.09
N PHE A 91 -32.49 2.64 18.96
CA PHE A 91 -33.07 3.83 18.35
C PHE A 91 -33.97 3.41 17.18
N GLN A 92 -35.26 3.28 17.43
CA GLN A 92 -36.26 2.92 16.41
C GLN A 92 -36.57 4.12 15.50
N GLY A 93 -36.66 5.31 16.11
CA GLY A 93 -36.68 6.60 15.43
C GLY A 93 -35.28 7.13 15.10
N GLY A 94 -35.22 8.32 14.50
CA GLY A 94 -33.94 8.97 14.20
C GLY A 94 -33.22 9.43 15.47
N ALA A 95 -31.89 9.26 15.52
CA ALA A 95 -31.03 9.65 16.62
C ALA A 95 -30.07 10.76 16.20
N GLY A 96 -30.28 11.97 16.71
CA GLY A 96 -29.48 13.15 16.36
C GLY A 96 -28.49 13.51 17.46
N PHE A 97 -27.19 13.41 17.20
CA PHE A 97 -26.09 13.85 18.06
C PHE A 97 -25.30 15.00 17.42
N GLY A 98 -25.93 15.74 16.50
CA GLY A 98 -25.27 16.82 15.78
C GLY A 98 -24.77 17.91 16.73
N SER A 99 -23.52 18.35 16.58
CA SER A 99 -22.86 19.32 17.47
C SER A 99 -22.78 18.91 18.94
N ALA A 100 -23.07 17.65 19.29
CA ALA A 100 -22.94 17.17 20.66
C ALA A 100 -21.47 17.11 21.08
N THR A 101 -21.20 17.45 22.34
CA THR A 101 -19.85 17.42 22.92
C THR A 101 -19.76 16.36 24.00
N PHE A 102 -18.89 15.37 23.80
CA PHE A 102 -18.56 14.33 24.76
C PHE A 102 -17.19 14.63 25.37
N GLN A 103 -17.16 15.08 26.63
CA GLN A 103 -15.90 15.45 27.28
C GLN A 103 -15.09 14.24 27.78
N ARG A 104 -15.74 13.09 27.94
CA ARG A 104 -15.14 11.81 28.35
C ARG A 104 -15.45 10.71 27.34
N GLU A 105 -15.56 9.46 27.79
CA GLU A 105 -15.83 8.32 26.93
C GLU A 105 -17.30 8.34 26.46
N ALA A 106 -17.53 8.09 25.17
CA ALA A 106 -18.86 7.90 24.61
C ALA A 106 -19.03 6.45 24.16
N ARG A 107 -19.99 5.73 24.75
CA ARG A 107 -20.13 4.28 24.62
C ARG A 107 -21.46 3.89 23.96
N PHE A 108 -21.42 3.51 22.69
CA PHE A 108 -22.52 3.00 21.86
C PHE A 108 -22.34 1.51 21.52
N TRP A 109 -21.65 0.73 22.34
CA TRP A 109 -21.39 -0.68 22.07
C TRP A 109 -22.70 -1.47 21.96
N SER A 110 -22.83 -2.32 20.95
CA SER A 110 -24.04 -3.08 20.62
C SER A 110 -25.32 -2.22 20.48
N ALA A 111 -25.20 -0.91 20.28
CA ALA A 111 -26.35 -0.05 20.02
C ALA A 111 -26.94 -0.35 18.64
N THR A 112 -28.27 -0.33 18.53
CA THR A 112 -28.97 -0.56 17.27
C THR A 112 -29.64 0.72 16.80
N PHE A 113 -29.19 1.25 15.67
CA PHE A 113 -29.76 2.40 14.99
C PHE A 113 -30.64 1.89 13.84
N GLN A 114 -31.92 1.66 14.16
CA GLN A 114 -32.90 1.29 13.15
C GLN A 114 -33.31 2.53 12.35
N GLY A 115 -33.45 3.69 12.99
CA GLY A 115 -33.61 4.98 12.33
C GLY A 115 -32.29 5.56 11.82
N GLY A 116 -32.35 6.75 11.20
CA GLY A 116 -31.14 7.48 10.80
C GLY A 116 -30.35 7.95 12.02
N ALA A 117 -29.02 7.91 11.94
CA ALA A 117 -28.13 8.41 12.98
C ALA A 117 -27.26 9.54 12.41
N TRP A 118 -27.19 10.67 13.13
CA TRP A 118 -26.47 11.85 12.68
C TRP A 118 -25.50 12.34 13.75
N PHE A 119 -24.22 12.43 13.41
CA PHE A 119 -23.14 12.90 14.30
C PHE A 119 -22.39 14.09 13.70
N GLU A 120 -23.03 14.84 12.81
CA GLU A 120 -22.44 16.02 12.17
C GLU A 120 -21.97 17.04 13.22
N SER A 121 -20.74 17.52 13.11
CA SER A 121 -20.08 18.44 14.06
C SER A 121 -19.93 17.91 15.49
N ALA A 122 -20.18 16.62 15.75
CA ALA A 122 -19.97 16.05 17.08
C ALA A 122 -18.48 16.07 17.46
N THR A 123 -18.19 16.34 18.73
CA THR A 123 -16.82 16.38 19.26
C THR A 123 -16.67 15.37 20.39
N PHE A 124 -15.72 14.45 20.24
CA PHE A 124 -15.35 13.46 21.24
C PHE A 124 -13.95 13.78 21.77
N GLN A 125 -13.86 14.18 23.04
CA GLN A 125 -12.59 14.43 23.72
C GLN A 125 -11.96 13.12 24.24
N GLY A 126 -12.79 12.11 24.56
CA GLY A 126 -12.36 10.75 24.86
C GLY A 126 -12.44 9.82 23.64
N ASN A 127 -12.57 8.51 23.89
CA ASN A 127 -12.83 7.55 22.80
C ASN A 127 -14.34 7.43 22.51
N ALA A 128 -14.66 7.11 21.27
CA ALA A 128 -16.00 6.83 20.78
C ALA A 128 -16.12 5.33 20.45
N TRP A 129 -16.87 4.59 21.26
CA TRP A 129 -17.02 3.15 21.14
C TRP A 129 -18.33 2.79 20.44
N PHE A 130 -18.26 2.32 19.21
CA PHE A 130 -19.37 1.78 18.42
C PHE A 130 -19.17 0.27 18.16
N GLU A 131 -18.47 -0.42 19.06
CA GLU A 131 -18.19 -1.85 18.92
C GLU A 131 -19.50 -2.64 18.81
N GLN A 132 -19.64 -3.48 17.79
CA GLN A 132 -20.84 -4.27 17.50
C GLN A 132 -22.12 -3.44 17.28
N ALA A 133 -22.01 -2.12 17.04
CA ALA A 133 -23.17 -1.31 16.71
C ALA A 133 -23.75 -1.70 15.35
N VAL A 134 -25.08 -1.66 15.23
CA VAL A 134 -25.79 -1.99 14.00
C VAL A 134 -26.46 -0.74 13.45
N PHE A 135 -26.16 -0.40 12.21
CA PHE A 135 -26.75 0.72 11.47
C PHE A 135 -27.60 0.17 10.32
N GLU A 136 -28.91 0.23 10.45
CA GLU A 136 -29.83 -0.41 9.49
C GLU A 136 -30.22 0.53 8.33
N ARG A 137 -30.44 1.82 8.59
CA ARG A 137 -30.85 2.83 7.61
C ARG A 137 -29.72 3.81 7.26
N SER A 138 -29.94 4.66 6.27
CA SER A 138 -28.95 5.66 5.80
C SER A 138 -28.37 6.47 6.97
N VAL A 139 -27.04 6.49 7.04
CA VAL A 139 -26.28 7.11 8.12
C VAL A 139 -25.27 8.09 7.53
N SER A 140 -25.19 9.27 8.13
CA SER A 140 -24.05 10.18 7.96
C SER A 140 -23.35 10.29 9.30
N LEU A 141 -22.24 9.56 9.47
CA LEU A 141 -21.41 9.74 10.67
C LEU A 141 -20.37 10.81 10.34
N GLY A 142 -20.64 12.02 10.80
CA GLY A 142 -19.76 13.17 10.65
C GLY A 142 -20.14 14.11 9.50
N PRO A 143 -19.32 15.15 9.25
CA PRO A 143 -17.98 15.37 9.81
C PRO A 143 -17.94 15.43 11.34
N LEU A 144 -17.11 14.61 11.99
CA LEU A 144 -16.93 14.64 13.45
C LEU A 144 -15.45 14.60 13.83
N VAL A 145 -15.15 15.06 15.04
CA VAL A 145 -13.78 15.13 15.58
C VAL A 145 -13.67 14.22 16.79
N CYS A 146 -12.65 13.37 16.81
CA CYS A 146 -12.35 12.49 17.93
C CYS A 146 -10.88 12.59 18.32
N ALA A 147 -10.60 13.11 19.52
CA ALA A 147 -9.25 13.22 20.05
C ALA A 147 -8.65 11.85 20.42
N GLY A 148 -9.52 10.95 20.90
CA GLY A 148 -9.20 9.56 21.22
C GLY A 148 -9.35 8.63 20.01
N HIS A 149 -9.82 7.42 20.25
CA HIS A 149 -10.04 6.39 19.24
C HIS A 149 -11.51 6.30 18.86
N VAL A 150 -11.77 6.08 17.56
CA VAL A 150 -13.08 5.65 17.07
C VAL A 150 -13.02 4.14 16.88
N VAL A 151 -13.82 3.39 17.64
CA VAL A 151 -13.83 1.92 17.60
C VAL A 151 -15.14 1.45 16.99
N LEU A 152 -15.09 0.94 15.76
CA LEU A 152 -16.21 0.34 15.02
C LEU A 152 -16.07 -1.18 14.95
N SER A 153 -15.22 -1.80 15.77
CA SER A 153 -14.97 -3.24 15.69
C SER A 153 -16.27 -4.06 15.77
N GLY A 154 -16.50 -4.96 14.82
CA GLY A 154 -17.73 -5.76 14.74
C GLY A 154 -18.99 -5.00 14.32
N ALA A 155 -18.91 -3.70 14.02
CA ALA A 155 -20.07 -2.93 13.58
C ALA A 155 -20.58 -3.39 12.21
N VAL A 156 -21.90 -3.25 12.01
CA VAL A 156 -22.59 -3.66 10.78
C VAL A 156 -23.28 -2.46 10.16
N PHE A 157 -22.99 -2.20 8.88
CA PHE A 157 -23.63 -1.17 8.07
C PHE A 157 -24.48 -1.84 7.00
N SER A 158 -25.80 -1.72 7.11
CA SER A 158 -26.76 -2.39 6.22
C SER A 158 -27.26 -1.50 5.07
N SER A 159 -26.99 -0.21 5.14
CA SER A 159 -27.38 0.81 4.16
C SER A 159 -26.15 1.61 3.70
N PRO A 160 -26.26 2.35 2.58
CA PRO A 160 -25.20 3.25 2.16
C PRO A 160 -24.81 4.23 3.27
N VAL A 161 -23.51 4.43 3.47
CA VAL A 161 -22.99 5.23 4.57
C VAL A 161 -21.79 6.07 4.13
N THR A 162 -21.80 7.33 4.57
CA THR A 162 -20.64 8.21 4.49
C THR A 162 -20.11 8.47 5.89
N LEU A 163 -18.83 8.20 6.10
CA LEU A 163 -18.11 8.43 7.34
C LEU A 163 -17.08 9.53 7.11
N SER A 164 -17.20 10.64 7.83
CA SER A 164 -16.27 11.77 7.73
C SER A 164 -15.63 12.03 9.09
N PHE A 165 -14.39 11.58 9.28
CA PHE A 165 -13.73 11.59 10.59
C PHE A 165 -12.40 12.35 10.57
N ALA A 166 -12.24 13.27 11.52
CA ALA A 166 -10.93 13.73 11.96
C ALA A 166 -10.60 13.03 13.29
N ALA A 167 -9.75 12.00 13.24
CA ALA A 167 -9.44 11.17 14.39
C ALA A 167 -8.02 10.61 14.30
N ARG A 168 -7.39 10.31 15.45
CA ARG A 168 -6.04 9.71 15.45
C ARG A 168 -6.02 8.24 15.07
N ARG A 169 -7.06 7.50 15.48
CA ARG A 169 -7.16 6.07 15.27
C ARG A 169 -8.59 5.66 14.98
N LEU A 170 -8.75 4.85 13.93
CA LEU A 170 -10.01 4.25 13.53
C LEU A 170 -9.84 2.73 13.51
N GLU A 171 -10.57 2.02 14.37
CA GLU A 171 -10.53 0.56 14.43
C GLU A 171 -11.81 -0.01 13.80
N CYS A 172 -11.67 -0.70 12.67
CA CYS A 172 -12.75 -1.29 11.88
C CYS A 172 -12.63 -2.82 11.81
N ARG A 173 -12.11 -3.46 12.86
CA ARG A 173 -11.86 -4.90 12.85
C ARG A 173 -13.15 -5.69 12.77
N ARG A 174 -13.22 -6.70 11.90
CA ARG A 174 -14.43 -7.54 11.72
C ARG A 174 -15.71 -6.73 11.44
N THR A 175 -15.58 -5.54 10.86
CA THR A 175 -16.75 -4.77 10.39
C THR A 175 -17.40 -5.46 9.20
N ARG A 176 -18.70 -5.27 9.04
CA ARG A 176 -19.45 -5.77 7.89
C ARG A 176 -20.14 -4.62 7.17
N TRP A 177 -19.88 -4.53 5.87
CA TRP A 177 -20.41 -3.49 4.99
C TRP A 177 -21.29 -4.14 3.93
N SER A 178 -22.59 -4.14 4.18
CA SER A 178 -23.62 -4.73 3.31
C SER A 178 -24.20 -3.72 2.31
N SER A 179 -23.52 -2.59 2.12
CA SER A 179 -23.83 -1.60 1.09
C SER A 179 -22.60 -0.76 0.75
N THR A 180 -22.73 0.16 -0.21
CA THR A 180 -21.64 1.06 -0.60
C THR A 180 -21.25 1.99 0.55
N ALA A 181 -19.96 2.19 0.75
CA ALA A 181 -19.45 3.04 1.82
C ALA A 181 -18.34 3.96 1.34
N GLU A 182 -18.34 5.18 1.89
CA GLU A 182 -17.27 6.15 1.67
C GLU A 182 -16.74 6.62 3.02
N LEU A 183 -15.43 6.46 3.22
CA LEU A 183 -14.71 6.93 4.39
C LEU A 183 -13.79 8.06 3.97
N ARG A 184 -14.11 9.27 4.44
CA ARG A 184 -13.32 10.47 4.27
C ARG A 184 -12.62 10.74 5.59
N LEU A 185 -11.30 10.64 5.60
CA LEU A 185 -10.53 10.58 6.84
C LEU A 185 -9.44 11.65 6.87
N ARG A 186 -9.11 12.11 8.08
CA ARG A 186 -7.96 12.97 8.34
C ARG A 186 -7.21 12.49 9.57
N TYR A 187 -5.87 12.54 9.54
CA TYR A 187 -4.95 12.16 10.63
C TYR A 187 -4.98 10.68 11.06
N ALA A 188 -5.88 9.87 10.48
CA ALA A 188 -6.26 8.59 11.05
C ALA A 188 -5.31 7.46 10.68
N THR A 189 -4.88 6.68 11.67
CA THR A 189 -4.40 5.31 11.43
C THR A 189 -5.57 4.35 11.48
N VAL A 190 -5.79 3.61 10.39
CA VAL A 190 -6.97 2.77 10.18
C VAL A 190 -6.62 1.29 10.20
N ASP A 191 -7.39 0.50 10.95
CA ASP A 191 -7.23 -0.95 11.06
C ASP A 191 -8.47 -1.68 10.55
N PHE A 192 -8.34 -2.40 9.44
CA PHE A 192 -9.43 -3.17 8.81
C PHE A 192 -9.29 -4.68 8.99
N ALA A 193 -8.50 -5.16 9.96
CA ALA A 193 -8.27 -6.59 10.09
C ALA A 193 -9.59 -7.38 10.12
N HIS A 194 -9.73 -8.32 9.18
CA HIS A 194 -10.88 -9.20 9.00
C HIS A 194 -12.22 -8.49 8.68
N ALA A 195 -12.20 -7.26 8.17
CA ALA A 195 -13.40 -6.60 7.67
C ALA A 195 -13.95 -7.29 6.41
N VAL A 196 -15.27 -7.26 6.26
CA VAL A 196 -15.99 -7.87 5.13
C VAL A 196 -16.70 -6.78 4.33
N PHE A 197 -16.33 -6.64 3.06
CA PHE A 197 -16.94 -5.71 2.11
C PHE A 197 -17.76 -6.49 1.09
N GLU A 198 -19.10 -6.35 1.14
CA GLU A 198 -19.99 -6.98 0.15
C GLU A 198 -20.21 -6.08 -1.08
N TYR A 199 -19.88 -4.81 -0.94
CA TYR A 199 -20.05 -3.75 -1.93
C TYR A 199 -18.82 -2.84 -1.94
N PRO A 200 -18.66 -2.00 -2.98
CA PRO A 200 -17.57 -1.03 -3.08
C PRO A 200 -17.43 -0.16 -1.82
N LEU A 201 -16.22 -0.09 -1.30
CA LEU A 201 -15.83 0.79 -0.20
C LEU A 201 -14.63 1.64 -0.63
N THR A 202 -14.79 2.96 -0.53
CA THR A 202 -13.73 3.93 -0.82
C THR A 202 -13.21 4.54 0.48
N ILE A 203 -11.89 4.59 0.62
CA ILE A 203 -11.21 5.31 1.71
C ILE A 203 -10.37 6.40 1.08
N ALA A 204 -10.68 7.66 1.42
CA ALA A 204 -9.98 8.82 0.93
C ALA A 204 -9.38 9.62 2.08
N ALA A 205 -8.13 10.04 1.91
CA ALA A 205 -7.52 11.03 2.79
C ALA A 205 -7.90 12.45 2.35
N GLU A 206 -8.45 13.24 3.26
CA GLU A 206 -8.84 14.62 2.96
C GLU A 206 -7.72 15.59 3.30
N ALA A 207 -7.26 16.34 2.28
CA ALA A 207 -6.19 17.32 2.44
C ALA A 207 -6.65 18.54 3.23
N GLU A 208 -7.88 18.99 3.02
CA GLU A 208 -8.46 20.19 3.63
C GLU A 208 -9.45 19.85 4.76
N PRO A 209 -9.65 20.76 5.74
CA PRO A 209 -10.67 20.60 6.75
C PRO A 209 -12.05 20.40 6.18
N PHE A 210 -12.81 19.53 6.83
CA PHE A 210 -14.22 19.35 6.49
C PHE A 210 -14.96 20.67 6.64
N VAL A 211 -15.76 21.00 5.63
CA VAL A 211 -16.62 22.18 5.62
C VAL A 211 -18.04 21.73 5.88
N LEU A 212 -18.66 22.33 6.89
CA LEU A 212 -20.04 22.10 7.25
C LEU A 212 -20.98 22.81 6.26
N PRO A 213 -22.27 22.42 6.15
CA PRO A 213 -23.24 23.07 5.26
C PRO A 213 -23.40 24.57 5.48
N ASN A 214 -23.04 25.08 6.67
CA ASN A 214 -23.06 26.50 7.01
C ASN A 214 -21.80 27.26 6.54
N GLY A 215 -20.86 26.60 5.85
CA GLY A 215 -19.61 27.16 5.34
C GLY A 215 -18.48 27.26 6.35
N GLN A 216 -18.71 26.88 7.62
CA GLN A 216 -17.66 26.86 8.64
C GLN A 216 -16.83 25.59 8.55
N THR A 217 -15.54 25.69 8.86
CA THR A 217 -14.67 24.52 8.99
C THR A 217 -14.88 23.86 10.34
N VAL A 218 -14.79 22.53 10.35
CA VAL A 218 -14.83 21.74 11.57
C VAL A 218 -13.61 22.07 12.44
N ALA A 219 -13.84 22.29 13.74
CA ALA A 219 -12.79 22.62 14.68
C ALA A 219 -11.97 21.37 15.08
N GLU A 220 -10.84 21.15 14.41
CA GLU A 220 -9.98 19.98 14.61
C GLU A 220 -8.90 20.14 15.71
N GLN A 221 -9.02 21.15 16.58
CA GLN A 221 -7.99 21.47 17.59
C GLN A 221 -7.70 20.28 18.52
N ALA A 222 -8.70 19.44 18.79
CA ALA A 222 -8.56 18.25 19.61
C ALA A 222 -7.60 17.19 19.01
N VAL A 223 -7.38 17.24 17.69
CA VAL A 223 -6.51 16.32 16.94
C VAL A 223 -5.22 17.01 16.45
N ALA A 224 -5.12 18.34 16.58
CA ALA A 224 -4.04 19.20 16.07
C ALA A 224 -2.61 18.90 16.61
N GLY A 225 -2.46 18.00 17.58
CA GLY A 225 -1.16 17.47 18.01
C GLY A 225 -0.60 16.34 17.13
N ALA A 226 -1.33 15.90 16.10
CA ALA A 226 -0.84 14.90 15.14
C ALA A 226 0.26 15.50 14.25
N PRO A 227 1.36 14.78 13.99
CA PRO A 227 2.53 15.33 13.28
C PRO A 227 2.25 15.66 11.81
N ASP A 228 1.27 15.01 11.19
CA ASP A 228 0.81 15.26 9.82
C ASP A 228 -0.69 14.94 9.70
N SER A 229 -1.34 15.44 8.65
CA SER A 229 -2.74 15.12 8.31
C SER A 229 -2.90 13.78 7.59
N THR A 230 -1.84 12.96 7.53
CA THR A 230 -1.84 11.75 6.70
C THR A 230 -2.79 10.70 7.26
N VAL A 231 -3.45 9.98 6.35
CA VAL A 231 -4.23 8.81 6.69
C VAL A 231 -3.39 7.58 6.39
N ARG A 232 -3.20 6.73 7.39
CA ARG A 232 -2.33 5.55 7.33
C ARG A 232 -3.17 4.28 7.42
N ILE A 233 -2.98 3.34 6.51
CA ILE A 233 -3.61 2.01 6.65
C ILE A 233 -2.63 1.10 7.41
N ALA A 234 -3.06 0.60 8.57
CA ALA A 234 -2.24 -0.26 9.41
C ALA A 234 -2.23 -1.71 8.92
N THR A 235 -3.39 -2.24 8.53
CA THR A 235 -3.50 -3.64 8.08
C THR A 235 -4.77 -3.88 7.26
N LEU A 236 -4.62 -4.73 6.23
CA LEU A 236 -5.70 -5.29 5.43
C LEU A 236 -5.78 -6.82 5.58
N ARG A 237 -5.22 -7.36 6.67
CA ARG A 237 -5.15 -8.82 6.88
C ARG A 237 -6.55 -9.41 6.97
N GLY A 238 -6.82 -10.46 6.18
CA GLY A 238 -8.09 -11.17 6.20
C GLY A 238 -9.26 -10.41 5.55
N VAL A 239 -8.95 -9.32 4.84
CA VAL A 239 -9.91 -8.53 4.05
C VAL A 239 -9.96 -9.07 2.62
N ASP A 240 -11.13 -9.02 1.99
CA ASP A 240 -11.26 -9.16 0.53
C ASP A 240 -11.14 -7.77 -0.11
N ALA A 241 -10.07 -7.56 -0.88
CA ALA A 241 -9.75 -6.27 -1.50
C ALA A 241 -10.44 -6.03 -2.85
N ALA A 242 -11.27 -6.97 -3.34
CA ALA A 242 -11.93 -6.84 -4.65
C ALA A 242 -12.80 -5.58 -4.80
N HIS A 243 -13.34 -5.10 -3.68
CA HIS A 243 -14.24 -3.95 -3.64
C HIS A 243 -13.61 -2.73 -2.94
N LEU A 244 -12.30 -2.75 -2.70
CA LEU A 244 -11.60 -1.71 -1.94
C LEU A 244 -10.90 -0.71 -2.86
N VAL A 245 -11.20 0.57 -2.64
CA VAL A 245 -10.50 1.70 -3.25
C VAL A 245 -9.81 2.51 -2.17
N LEU A 246 -8.51 2.75 -2.33
CA LEU A 246 -7.71 3.59 -1.44
C LEU A 246 -7.21 4.81 -2.20
N ALA A 247 -7.51 6.01 -1.71
CA ALA A 247 -7.16 7.27 -2.33
C ALA A 247 -6.34 8.14 -1.37
N ASP A 248 -5.15 8.57 -1.81
CA ASP A 248 -4.28 9.52 -1.10
C ASP A 248 -3.82 9.06 0.31
N VAL A 249 -3.73 7.74 0.52
CA VAL A 249 -3.34 7.14 1.81
C VAL A 249 -1.88 6.69 1.87
N ASP A 250 -1.33 6.65 3.09
CA ASP A 250 -0.02 6.08 3.36
C ASP A 250 -0.13 4.58 3.70
N LEU A 251 0.53 3.75 2.90
CA LEU A 251 0.62 2.29 2.99
C LEU A 251 2.01 1.81 3.44
N SER A 252 2.92 2.71 3.83
CA SER A 252 4.28 2.39 4.26
C SER A 252 4.34 1.42 5.44
N GLY A 253 3.36 1.50 6.35
CA GLY A 253 3.18 0.59 7.49
C GLY A 253 2.16 -0.52 7.29
N CYS A 254 1.54 -0.63 6.11
CA CYS A 254 0.40 -1.52 5.88
C CYS A 254 0.83 -2.98 5.78
N LEU A 255 0.17 -3.85 6.54
CA LEU A 255 0.30 -5.31 6.45
C LEU A 255 -0.71 -5.89 5.45
N PHE A 256 -0.22 -6.55 4.40
CA PHE A 256 -1.01 -7.12 3.30
C PHE A 256 -1.08 -8.65 3.30
N THR A 257 -0.27 -9.35 4.09
CA THR A 257 -0.31 -10.82 4.12
C THR A 257 -1.67 -11.30 4.62
N GLY A 258 -2.28 -12.20 3.85
CA GLY A 258 -3.60 -12.76 4.16
C GLY A 258 -4.76 -11.93 3.63
N THR A 259 -4.51 -10.87 2.85
CA THR A 259 -5.54 -10.19 2.05
C THR A 259 -5.93 -11.05 0.84
N VAL A 260 -7.22 -11.19 0.59
CA VAL A 260 -7.80 -11.92 -0.55
C VAL A 260 -8.04 -10.92 -1.70
N HIS A 261 -7.89 -11.38 -2.96
CA HIS A 261 -8.02 -10.54 -4.16
C HIS A 261 -7.22 -9.23 -4.11
N LEU A 262 -6.03 -9.26 -3.51
CA LEU A 262 -5.15 -8.10 -3.44
C LEU A 262 -4.77 -7.55 -4.82
N ASP A 263 -4.85 -8.38 -5.87
CA ASP A 263 -4.67 -7.96 -7.26
C ASP A 263 -5.78 -7.07 -7.81
N GLN A 264 -6.93 -7.00 -7.14
CA GLN A 264 -8.07 -6.16 -7.52
C GLN A 264 -8.16 -4.87 -6.69
N LEU A 265 -7.24 -4.66 -5.73
CA LEU A 265 -7.14 -3.44 -4.94
C LEU A 265 -6.92 -2.24 -5.86
N ARG A 266 -7.77 -1.21 -5.75
CA ARG A 266 -7.59 0.03 -6.52
C ARG A 266 -6.88 1.07 -5.67
N LEU A 267 -5.82 1.63 -6.23
CA LEU A 267 -5.05 2.71 -5.63
C LEU A 267 -5.20 3.95 -6.50
N GLU A 268 -5.75 5.01 -5.92
CA GLU A 268 -6.01 6.28 -6.58
C GLU A 268 -5.20 7.40 -5.90
N GLY A 269 -4.87 8.45 -6.65
CA GLY A 269 -4.09 9.57 -6.13
C GLY A 269 -2.69 9.18 -5.63
N LEU A 270 -2.25 9.81 -4.55
CA LEU A 270 -0.93 9.65 -3.95
C LEU A 270 -0.92 8.58 -2.86
N CYS A 271 -0.79 7.31 -3.27
CA CYS A 271 -0.58 6.21 -2.34
C CYS A 271 0.93 6.00 -2.03
N PHE A 272 1.31 6.12 -0.76
CA PHE A 272 2.72 6.02 -0.34
C PHE A 272 3.08 4.60 0.11
N PHE A 273 4.27 4.14 -0.28
CA PHE A 273 4.89 2.93 0.25
C PHE A 273 6.26 3.28 0.81
N ASP A 274 6.75 2.51 1.77
CA ASP A 274 8.11 2.69 2.27
C ASP A 274 9.13 2.34 1.17
N LYS A 275 10.37 2.73 1.38
CA LYS A 275 11.48 2.49 0.46
C LYS A 275 12.58 1.72 1.16
N VAL A 276 13.38 1.01 0.36
CA VAL A 276 14.61 0.40 0.85
C VAL A 276 15.50 1.45 1.51
N PRO A 277 16.01 1.23 2.73
CA PRO A 277 16.85 2.19 3.43
C PRO A 277 18.11 2.55 2.64
N LEU A 278 18.43 3.84 2.60
CA LEU A 278 19.65 4.37 2.00
C LEU A 278 20.85 3.94 2.87
N ASN A 279 21.65 3.01 2.37
CA ASN A 279 22.85 2.59 3.08
C ASN A 279 23.97 3.63 2.91
N THR A 280 24.40 4.25 4.00
CA THR A 280 25.50 5.24 4.05
C THR A 280 26.89 4.60 4.25
N LEU A 281 27.02 3.26 4.34
CA LEU A 281 28.34 2.62 4.42
C LEU A 281 29.05 2.56 3.05
N ARG A 282 30.17 3.30 3.00
CA ARG A 282 30.95 3.76 1.84
C ARG A 282 31.75 2.70 1.06
N TRP A 283 31.57 1.40 1.32
CA TRP A 283 32.57 0.38 0.89
C TRP A 283 32.02 -0.89 0.22
N HIS A 284 30.71 -1.11 0.14
CA HIS A 284 30.14 -2.20 -0.66
C HIS A 284 29.45 -1.65 -1.92
N PRO A 285 29.74 -2.16 -3.13
CA PRO A 285 29.11 -1.69 -4.36
C PRO A 285 27.63 -2.12 -4.49
N VAL A 286 27.07 -2.76 -3.47
CA VAL A 286 25.64 -3.07 -3.40
C VAL A 286 24.90 -1.83 -2.90
N ARG A 287 24.88 -0.77 -3.72
CA ARG A 287 23.89 0.29 -3.55
C ARG A 287 22.53 -0.39 -3.68
N PHE A 288 21.81 -0.50 -2.56
CA PHE A 288 20.40 -0.84 -2.59
C PHE A 288 19.72 0.15 -3.51
N THR A 289 18.98 -0.39 -4.46
CA THR A 289 18.27 0.42 -5.42
C THR A 289 17.01 0.93 -4.74
N GLN A 290 16.81 2.25 -4.72
CA GLN A 290 15.56 2.80 -4.22
C GLN A 290 14.40 2.22 -5.03
N ARG A 291 13.50 1.55 -4.31
CA ARG A 291 12.25 0.95 -4.78
C ARG A 291 11.24 1.00 -3.66
N ARG A 292 9.94 0.94 -4.00
CA ARG A 292 8.86 0.70 -3.03
C ARG A 292 9.00 -0.69 -2.39
N THR A 293 8.74 -0.78 -1.09
CA THR A 293 8.80 -2.02 -0.30
C THR A 293 7.62 -2.14 0.65
N LEU A 294 7.24 -3.39 0.92
CA LEU A 294 6.18 -3.72 1.88
C LEU A 294 6.71 -3.62 3.32
N ALA A 295 5.86 -3.19 4.26
CA ALA A 295 6.18 -3.15 5.69
C ALA A 295 6.67 -4.51 6.20
N GLU A 296 6.06 -5.58 5.72
CA GLU A 296 6.40 -6.96 6.12
C GLU A 296 7.77 -7.40 5.61
N GLU A 297 8.26 -6.85 4.48
CA GLU A 297 9.65 -7.03 4.06
C GLU A 297 10.62 -6.33 5.02
N HIS A 298 10.28 -5.13 5.49
CA HIS A 298 11.09 -4.42 6.48
C HIS A 298 11.22 -5.25 7.75
N HIS A 299 10.10 -5.76 8.25
CA HIS A 299 10.06 -6.62 9.44
C HIS A 299 10.92 -7.88 9.26
N TRP A 300 10.77 -8.57 8.12
CA TRP A 300 11.56 -9.76 7.81
C TRP A 300 13.06 -9.46 7.74
N ARG A 301 13.47 -8.36 7.08
CA ARG A 301 14.90 -8.01 6.98
C ARG A 301 15.49 -7.52 8.28
N ALA A 302 14.74 -6.78 9.08
CA ALA A 302 15.15 -6.34 10.40
C ALA A 302 15.34 -7.52 11.37
N SER A 303 14.57 -8.60 11.20
CA SER A 303 14.70 -9.82 12.01
C SER A 303 15.94 -10.67 11.70
N ARG A 304 16.71 -10.35 10.64
CA ARG A 304 17.87 -11.16 10.24
C ARG A 304 19.10 -10.84 11.10
N PRO A 305 19.97 -11.83 11.40
CA PRO A 305 21.21 -11.60 12.14
C PRO A 305 22.14 -10.57 11.49
N THR A 306 22.07 -10.44 10.17
CA THR A 306 22.86 -9.49 9.37
C THR A 306 22.04 -8.27 8.94
N ALA A 307 21.04 -7.86 9.73
CA ALA A 307 20.18 -6.73 9.40
C ALA A 307 20.99 -5.44 9.27
N VAL A 308 20.77 -4.73 8.16
CA VAL A 308 21.34 -3.39 7.95
C VAL A 308 20.51 -2.38 8.74
N ARG A 309 21.14 -1.36 9.32
CA ARG A 309 20.42 -0.28 10.00
C ARG A 309 19.48 0.45 9.02
N GLY A 310 18.26 0.74 9.44
CA GLY A 310 17.26 1.47 8.64
C GLY A 310 16.08 0.63 8.14
N TRP A 311 16.08 -0.69 8.35
CA TRP A 311 14.86 -1.49 8.19
C TRP A 311 13.97 -1.34 9.42
N ASN A 312 12.65 -1.16 9.21
CA ASN A 312 11.69 -1.03 10.30
C ASN A 312 11.48 -2.39 10.99
N VAL A 313 11.43 -2.37 12.31
CA VAL A 313 11.20 -3.57 13.12
C VAL A 313 9.71 -3.80 13.25
N ALA A 314 9.29 -5.07 13.25
CA ALA A 314 7.90 -5.44 13.48
C ALA A 314 7.38 -4.84 14.79
N VAL A 315 6.24 -4.18 14.72
CA VAL A 315 5.43 -3.89 15.90
C VAL A 315 4.82 -5.21 16.39
N PHE A 316 4.69 -5.38 17.71
CA PHE A 316 4.10 -6.58 18.33
C PHE A 316 2.78 -6.96 17.65
N GLY A 317 2.65 -8.22 17.23
CA GLY A 317 1.44 -8.77 16.60
C GLY A 317 1.44 -8.87 15.06
N ALA A 318 2.45 -8.33 14.37
CA ALA A 318 2.53 -8.39 12.89
C ALA A 318 2.73 -9.81 12.31
N GLY A 319 3.13 -10.78 13.15
CA GLY A 319 3.46 -12.14 12.72
C GLY A 319 4.83 -12.23 12.03
N HIS A 320 5.37 -13.44 11.95
CA HIS A 320 6.62 -13.71 11.22
C HIS A 320 6.29 -14.11 9.78
N VAL A 321 6.52 -13.19 8.85
CA VAL A 321 6.30 -13.42 7.41
C VAL A 321 7.65 -13.67 6.74
N GLY A 322 7.73 -14.74 5.95
CA GLY A 322 8.92 -15.11 5.20
C GLY A 322 8.80 -14.79 3.70
N PRO A 323 9.88 -15.02 2.93
CA PRO A 323 9.89 -14.75 1.49
C PRO A 323 8.85 -15.52 0.69
N ALA A 324 8.54 -16.76 1.12
CA ALA A 324 7.55 -17.60 0.48
C ALA A 324 6.14 -16.99 0.53
N GLN A 325 5.81 -16.31 1.63
CA GLN A 325 4.53 -15.62 1.80
C GLN A 325 4.52 -14.23 1.15
N LEU A 326 5.66 -13.52 1.14
CA LEU A 326 5.75 -12.18 0.54
C LEU A 326 5.75 -12.19 -0.99
N ALA A 327 6.31 -13.23 -1.64
CA ALA A 327 6.36 -13.28 -3.10
C ALA A 327 4.96 -13.21 -3.76
N PRO A 328 3.94 -13.98 -3.31
CA PRO A 328 2.57 -13.82 -3.79
C PRO A 328 1.98 -12.42 -3.56
N VAL A 329 2.26 -11.79 -2.41
CA VAL A 329 1.77 -10.44 -2.09
C VAL A 329 2.34 -9.41 -3.06
N TYR A 330 3.66 -9.47 -3.31
CA TYR A 330 4.32 -8.64 -4.33
C TYR A 330 3.74 -8.87 -5.73
N ARG A 331 3.45 -10.11 -6.09
CA ARG A 331 2.83 -10.44 -7.39
C ARG A 331 1.43 -9.87 -7.54
N ALA A 332 0.61 -10.00 -6.50
CA ALA A 332 -0.75 -9.48 -6.50
C ALA A 332 -0.76 -7.94 -6.63
N LEU A 333 0.06 -7.26 -5.82
CA LEU A 333 0.20 -5.79 -5.94
C LEU A 333 0.77 -5.38 -7.29
N ARG A 334 1.76 -6.10 -7.85
CA ARG A 334 2.24 -5.83 -9.21
C ARG A 334 1.08 -5.83 -10.20
N LYS A 335 0.23 -6.87 -10.16
CA LYS A 335 -0.92 -6.98 -11.06
C LYS A 335 -1.92 -5.83 -10.86
N ALA A 336 -2.20 -5.44 -9.62
CA ALA A 336 -3.05 -4.27 -9.33
C ALA A 336 -2.51 -2.97 -9.97
N PHE A 337 -1.19 -2.76 -9.91
CA PHE A 337 -0.53 -1.61 -10.55
C PHE A 337 -0.54 -1.70 -12.09
N GLU A 338 -0.32 -2.89 -12.66
CA GLU A 338 -0.42 -3.15 -14.10
C GLU A 338 -1.84 -2.86 -14.62
N ASP A 339 -2.87 -3.34 -13.90
CA ASP A 339 -4.28 -3.10 -14.22
C ASP A 339 -4.65 -1.61 -14.08
N GLY A 340 -4.02 -0.91 -13.13
CA GLY A 340 -4.11 0.55 -12.96
C GLY A 340 -3.28 1.38 -13.96
N LYS A 341 -2.55 0.74 -14.89
CA LYS A 341 -1.62 1.37 -15.85
C LYS A 341 -0.46 2.15 -15.22
N ASP A 342 -0.10 1.87 -13.96
CA ASP A 342 1.12 2.38 -13.32
C ASP A 342 2.26 1.37 -13.51
N GLU A 343 2.78 1.32 -14.75
CA GLU A 343 3.89 0.45 -15.15
C GLU A 343 5.19 0.71 -14.35
N PRO A 344 5.60 1.97 -14.07
CA PRO A 344 6.75 2.23 -13.21
C PRO A 344 6.58 1.71 -11.78
N GLY A 345 5.38 1.84 -11.20
CA GLY A 345 5.05 1.28 -9.89
C GLY A 345 5.11 -0.24 -9.89
N ALA A 346 4.51 -0.89 -10.91
CA ALA A 346 4.55 -2.34 -11.08
C ALA A 346 5.98 -2.89 -11.14
N ALA A 347 6.92 -2.18 -11.78
CA ALA A 347 8.32 -2.59 -11.87
C ALA A 347 9.01 -2.72 -10.50
N ASP A 348 8.69 -1.86 -9.54
CA ASP A 348 9.22 -1.94 -8.17
C ASP A 348 8.73 -3.22 -7.46
N PHE A 349 7.44 -3.54 -7.60
CA PHE A 349 6.86 -4.76 -7.02
C PHE A 349 7.34 -6.04 -7.73
N TYR A 350 7.56 -6.00 -9.05
CA TYR A 350 8.23 -7.09 -9.79
C TYR A 350 9.61 -7.38 -9.21
N TYR A 351 10.40 -6.33 -8.99
CA TYR A 351 11.75 -6.46 -8.45
C TYR A 351 11.72 -6.99 -7.00
N GLY A 352 10.70 -6.61 -6.21
CA GLY A 352 10.41 -7.18 -4.88
C GLY A 352 10.08 -8.68 -4.93
N GLU A 353 9.16 -9.10 -5.82
CA GLU A 353 8.79 -10.51 -6.01
C GLU A 353 10.02 -11.37 -6.31
N MET A 354 10.83 -10.97 -7.30
CA MET A 354 12.01 -11.75 -7.71
C MET A 354 13.04 -11.86 -6.59
N GLU A 355 13.17 -10.83 -5.76
CA GLU A 355 14.06 -10.91 -4.60
C GLU A 355 13.52 -11.85 -3.52
N MET A 356 12.21 -11.86 -3.26
CA MET A 356 11.60 -12.82 -2.34
C MET A 356 11.81 -14.25 -2.84
N ARG A 357 11.58 -14.54 -4.12
CA ARG A 357 11.85 -15.86 -4.73
C ARG A 357 13.33 -16.27 -4.64
N ARG A 358 14.25 -15.32 -4.84
CA ARG A 358 15.69 -15.57 -4.66
C ARG A 358 16.05 -15.98 -3.22
N HIS A 359 15.36 -15.41 -2.23
CA HIS A 359 15.60 -15.69 -0.80
C HIS A 359 14.72 -16.80 -0.21
N ASP A 360 13.71 -17.26 -0.94
CA ASP A 360 12.86 -18.37 -0.55
C ASP A 360 13.62 -19.71 -0.63
N ARG A 361 13.89 -20.29 0.54
CA ARG A 361 14.55 -21.61 0.64
C ARG A 361 13.56 -22.77 0.70
N THR A 362 12.26 -22.47 0.78
CA THR A 362 11.20 -23.45 1.05
C THR A 362 10.43 -23.84 -0.20
N GLY A 363 9.98 -22.87 -1.01
CA GLY A 363 9.20 -23.12 -2.22
C GLY A 363 10.03 -23.09 -3.52
N THR A 364 11.12 -22.32 -3.54
CA THR A 364 11.92 -22.10 -4.76
C THR A 364 13.11 -23.05 -4.87
N SER A 365 13.22 -23.76 -6.01
CA SER A 365 14.28 -24.75 -6.24
C SER A 365 15.69 -24.12 -6.23
N ARG A 366 16.74 -24.91 -5.97
CA ARG A 366 18.13 -24.42 -5.99
C ARG A 366 18.55 -23.92 -7.38
N ALA A 367 18.14 -24.62 -8.43
CA ALA A 367 18.46 -24.25 -9.82
C ALA A 367 17.80 -22.92 -10.20
N GLU A 368 16.53 -22.76 -9.86
CA GLU A 368 15.78 -21.52 -10.12
C GLU A 368 16.36 -20.35 -9.34
N ARG A 369 16.74 -20.54 -8.07
CA ARG A 369 17.44 -19.51 -7.30
C ARG A 369 18.79 -19.12 -7.91
N GLY A 370 19.52 -20.10 -8.47
CA GLY A 370 20.76 -19.85 -9.21
C GLY A 370 20.52 -18.98 -10.45
N LEU A 371 19.47 -19.30 -11.22
CA LEU A 371 19.06 -18.52 -12.38
C LEU A 371 18.65 -17.10 -12.00
N LEU A 372 17.82 -16.94 -10.95
CA LEU A 372 17.45 -15.62 -10.41
C LEU A 372 18.67 -14.84 -9.94
N HIS A 373 19.66 -15.49 -9.34
CA HIS A 373 20.90 -14.85 -8.93
C HIS A 373 21.70 -14.33 -10.13
N GLY A 374 21.85 -15.14 -11.19
CA GLY A 374 22.48 -14.72 -12.44
C GLY A 374 21.74 -13.57 -13.12
N TYR A 375 20.41 -13.64 -13.20
CA TYR A 375 19.58 -12.59 -13.80
C TYR A 375 19.65 -11.27 -13.01
N TRP A 376 19.70 -11.33 -11.67
CA TRP A 376 19.94 -10.17 -10.82
C TRP A 376 21.32 -9.54 -11.05
N MET A 377 22.35 -10.38 -11.17
CA MET A 377 23.73 -9.94 -11.35
C MET A 377 23.94 -9.26 -12.71
N LEU A 378 23.37 -9.84 -13.77
CA LEU A 378 23.51 -9.35 -15.15
C LEU A 378 22.71 -8.07 -15.42
N SER A 379 21.46 -8.01 -14.99
CA SER A 379 20.55 -6.91 -15.41
C SER A 379 19.67 -6.34 -14.29
N GLY A 380 19.82 -6.81 -13.05
CA GLY A 380 18.93 -6.42 -11.96
C GLY A 380 17.48 -6.80 -12.25
N TYR A 381 17.28 -8.04 -12.71
CA TYR A 381 15.99 -8.56 -13.18
C TYR A 381 15.42 -7.78 -14.38
N GLY A 382 16.27 -7.35 -15.32
CA GLY A 382 15.85 -6.63 -16.52
C GLY A 382 15.32 -5.22 -16.26
N LEU A 383 15.60 -4.63 -15.10
CA LEU A 383 15.14 -3.28 -14.73
C LEU A 383 16.28 -2.27 -14.56
N ARG A 384 17.53 -2.69 -14.74
CA ARG A 384 18.71 -1.84 -14.55
C ARG A 384 19.61 -1.86 -15.79
N ALA A 385 19.35 -0.93 -16.71
CA ALA A 385 20.15 -0.75 -17.93
C ALA A 385 21.63 -0.51 -17.63
N SER A 386 21.96 0.23 -16.56
CA SER A 386 23.35 0.51 -16.17
C SER A 386 24.16 -0.74 -15.84
N ARG A 387 23.53 -1.77 -15.24
CA ARG A 387 24.21 -3.05 -14.96
C ARG A 387 24.47 -3.81 -16.26
N ALA A 388 23.47 -3.91 -17.12
CA ALA A 388 23.58 -4.59 -18.41
C ALA A 388 24.63 -3.91 -19.30
N LEU A 389 24.65 -2.56 -19.37
CA LEU A 389 25.66 -1.78 -20.08
C LEU A 389 27.06 -1.92 -19.47
N GLY A 390 27.16 -1.99 -18.14
CA GLY A 390 28.44 -2.26 -17.47
C GLY A 390 29.01 -3.63 -17.82
N TRP A 391 28.15 -4.67 -17.82
CA TRP A 391 28.54 -6.00 -18.28
C TRP A 391 28.87 -6.04 -19.77
N LEU A 392 28.14 -5.28 -20.60
CA LEU A 392 28.45 -5.15 -22.02
C LEU A 392 29.85 -4.54 -22.22
N ALA A 393 30.15 -3.43 -21.55
CA ALA A 393 31.46 -2.80 -21.62
C ALA A 393 32.58 -3.73 -21.13
N ALA A 394 32.35 -4.48 -20.04
CA ALA A 394 33.32 -5.46 -19.54
C ALA A 394 33.52 -6.62 -20.52
N ALA A 395 32.44 -7.17 -21.09
CA ALA A 395 32.50 -8.22 -22.10
C ALA A 395 33.26 -7.74 -23.35
N MET A 396 32.93 -6.56 -23.87
CA MET A 396 33.63 -5.95 -25.00
C MET A 396 35.12 -5.75 -24.70
N LEU A 397 35.49 -5.28 -23.51
CA LEU A 397 36.88 -5.12 -23.12
C LEU A 397 37.62 -6.47 -23.10
N ILE A 398 36.99 -7.52 -22.57
CA ILE A 398 37.53 -8.89 -22.58
C ILE A 398 37.71 -9.38 -24.02
N THR A 399 36.69 -9.21 -24.87
CA THR A 399 36.75 -9.57 -26.30
C THR A 399 37.91 -8.86 -26.98
N ILE A 400 38.07 -7.55 -26.78
CA ILE A 400 39.18 -6.77 -27.35
C ILE A 400 40.53 -7.31 -26.88
N VAL A 401 40.71 -7.54 -25.58
CA VAL A 401 41.96 -8.08 -25.03
C VAL A 401 42.29 -9.46 -25.60
N LEU A 402 41.29 -10.35 -25.72
CA LEU A 402 41.46 -11.68 -26.30
C LEU A 402 41.77 -11.62 -27.81
N LEU A 403 41.10 -10.75 -28.56
CA LEU A 403 41.38 -10.54 -29.99
C LEU A 403 42.78 -9.97 -30.22
N MET A 404 43.20 -8.99 -29.40
CA MET A 404 44.56 -8.45 -29.47
C MET A 404 45.61 -9.52 -29.15
N GLY A 405 45.36 -10.34 -28.13
CA GLY A 405 46.26 -11.41 -27.70
C GLY A 405 46.36 -12.56 -28.69
N PHE A 406 45.23 -13.01 -29.25
CA PHE A 406 45.15 -14.30 -29.95
C PHE A 406 44.31 -14.28 -31.23
N GLY A 407 43.38 -13.33 -31.38
CA GLY A 407 42.40 -13.37 -32.46
C GLY A 407 42.81 -12.70 -33.77
N LEU A 408 43.64 -11.65 -33.71
CA LEU A 408 44.15 -10.96 -34.90
C LEU A 408 45.45 -11.62 -35.40
N PRO A 409 45.54 -11.94 -36.70
CA PRO A 409 46.73 -12.56 -37.28
C PRO A 409 47.95 -11.63 -37.21
N LYS A 410 49.13 -12.21 -37.38
CA LYS A 410 50.40 -11.45 -37.42
C LYS A 410 50.45 -10.49 -38.61
N ASP A 411 50.09 -11.01 -39.79
CA ASP A 411 50.06 -10.31 -41.06
C ASP A 411 48.70 -10.56 -41.72
N SER A 412 48.18 -9.59 -42.50
CA SER A 412 47.01 -9.86 -43.34
C SER A 412 47.38 -10.93 -44.36
N PRO A 413 46.68 -12.08 -44.43
CA PRO A 413 47.02 -13.14 -45.36
C PRO A 413 47.00 -12.59 -46.79
N LYS A 414 48.17 -12.62 -47.45
CA LYS A 414 48.32 -12.15 -48.82
C LYS A 414 47.54 -13.08 -49.74
N GLN A 415 46.72 -12.51 -50.61
CA GLN A 415 46.06 -13.26 -51.67
C GLN A 415 47.06 -13.43 -52.80
N GLU A 416 47.50 -14.65 -53.05
CA GLU A 416 48.35 -14.97 -54.18
C GLU A 416 47.47 -15.51 -55.31
N ALA A 417 47.38 -14.75 -56.40
CA ALA A 417 46.68 -15.17 -57.59
C ALA A 417 47.68 -15.85 -58.52
N THR A 418 47.66 -17.19 -58.56
CA THR A 418 48.44 -17.95 -59.54
C THR A 418 47.59 -18.18 -60.78
N GLY A 419 48.15 -17.93 -61.97
CA GLY A 419 47.42 -18.03 -63.23
C GLY A 419 48.14 -18.95 -64.20
N THR A 420 47.42 -19.91 -64.78
CA THR A 420 47.95 -20.75 -65.87
C THR A 420 47.55 -20.13 -67.22
N VAL A 421 48.54 -19.76 -68.04
CA VAL A 421 48.34 -19.20 -69.38
C VAL A 421 48.56 -20.29 -70.44
N PRO A 422 47.52 -20.68 -71.20
CA PRO A 422 47.68 -21.68 -72.25
C PRO A 422 48.54 -21.17 -73.43
N PRO A 423 49.45 -21.98 -73.98
CA PRO A 423 50.22 -21.62 -75.17
C PRO A 423 49.30 -21.62 -76.39
N GLY A 424 48.88 -20.43 -76.82
CA GLY A 424 47.95 -20.24 -77.95
C GLY A 424 46.94 -19.11 -77.74
N GLY A 425 46.83 -18.57 -76.53
CA GLY A 425 45.85 -17.53 -76.20
C GLY A 425 44.46 -18.13 -75.97
N GLY A 426 43.90 -17.87 -74.78
CA GLY A 426 42.65 -18.44 -74.32
C GLY A 426 42.32 -18.01 -72.90
N LYS A 427 41.21 -18.51 -72.36
CA LYS A 427 40.67 -18.13 -71.05
C LYS A 427 41.70 -18.38 -69.93
N ILE A 428 42.17 -17.30 -69.29
CA ILE A 428 43.08 -17.36 -68.15
C ILE A 428 42.27 -17.71 -66.91
N THR A 429 42.64 -18.79 -66.23
CA THR A 429 42.04 -19.18 -64.95
C THR A 429 43.02 -18.77 -63.85
N PHE A 430 42.56 -17.94 -62.93
CA PHE A 430 43.30 -17.54 -61.74
C PHE A 430 42.82 -18.37 -60.56
N GLU A 431 43.74 -19.05 -59.89
CA GLU A 431 43.53 -19.69 -58.60
C GLU A 431 44.02 -18.71 -57.54
N ILE A 432 43.09 -18.21 -56.71
CA ILE A 432 43.39 -17.26 -55.65
C ILE A 432 43.53 -18.06 -54.36
N ASP A 433 44.77 -18.35 -53.99
CA ASP A 433 45.08 -19.02 -52.73
C ASP A 433 45.26 -17.98 -51.61
N LYS A 434 44.62 -18.25 -50.48
CA LYS A 434 44.70 -17.43 -49.27
C LYS A 434 45.32 -18.26 -48.16
N ALA A 435 46.51 -17.87 -47.71
CA ALA A 435 47.19 -18.55 -46.63
C ALA A 435 46.40 -18.48 -45.32
N ASP A 436 46.43 -19.56 -44.52
CA ASP A 436 45.74 -19.59 -43.24
C ASP A 436 46.32 -18.56 -42.25
N PRO A 437 45.48 -17.75 -41.58
CA PRO A 437 45.92 -16.73 -40.64
C PRO A 437 46.61 -17.35 -39.42
N GLN A 438 47.90 -17.03 -39.24
CA GLN A 438 48.70 -17.54 -38.13
C GLN A 438 48.61 -16.69 -36.86
N ASN A 439 48.72 -17.36 -35.71
CA ASN A 439 48.73 -16.72 -34.40
C ASN A 439 49.89 -15.71 -34.24
N PRO A 440 49.67 -14.61 -33.50
CA PRO A 440 50.67 -13.56 -33.35
C PRO A 440 51.89 -13.98 -32.50
N THR A 441 53.07 -13.85 -33.08
CA THR A 441 54.38 -14.01 -32.41
C THR A 441 55.09 -12.65 -32.38
N GLY A 442 55.02 -11.92 -31.26
CA GLY A 442 55.56 -10.55 -31.13
C GLY A 442 54.80 -9.70 -30.11
N ASN A 443 54.89 -8.36 -30.21
CA ASN A 443 54.18 -7.44 -29.33
C ASN A 443 52.67 -7.44 -29.62
N ARG A 444 51.87 -8.00 -28.71
CA ARG A 444 50.44 -8.27 -28.91
C ARG A 444 49.53 -7.09 -28.56
N PHE A 445 50.04 -6.11 -27.83
CA PHE A 445 49.27 -4.96 -27.33
C PHE A 445 49.73 -3.65 -27.96
N THR A 446 49.28 -3.40 -29.19
CA THR A 446 49.58 -2.17 -29.96
C THR A 446 48.29 -1.41 -30.30
N GLY A 447 48.40 -0.10 -30.56
CA GLY A 447 47.25 0.75 -30.93
C GLY A 447 46.52 0.27 -32.18
N GLU A 448 47.24 -0.15 -33.22
CA GLU A 448 46.63 -0.67 -34.46
C GLU A 448 45.83 -1.96 -34.23
N ARG A 449 46.33 -2.88 -33.37
CA ARG A 449 45.59 -4.10 -33.01
C ARG A 449 44.36 -3.77 -32.17
N PHE A 450 44.45 -2.75 -31.32
CA PHE A 450 43.30 -2.26 -30.55
C PHE A 450 42.20 -1.72 -31.46
N GLU A 451 42.53 -0.87 -32.44
CA GLU A 451 41.54 -0.35 -33.39
C GLU A 451 40.86 -1.47 -34.20
N LYS A 452 41.64 -2.44 -34.70
CA LYS A 452 41.09 -3.61 -35.40
C LYS A 452 40.19 -4.45 -34.49
N ALA A 453 40.63 -4.75 -33.27
CA ALA A 453 39.85 -5.52 -32.30
C ALA A 453 38.57 -4.78 -31.87
N LEU A 454 38.64 -3.47 -31.68
CA LEU A 454 37.50 -2.61 -31.37
C LEU A 454 36.47 -2.63 -32.52
N ASN A 455 36.92 -2.51 -33.77
CA ASN A 455 36.04 -2.60 -34.94
C ASN A 455 35.36 -3.97 -35.05
N VAL A 456 36.09 -5.07 -34.80
CA VAL A 456 35.50 -6.42 -34.79
C VAL A 456 34.43 -6.55 -33.70
N THR A 457 34.74 -6.06 -32.50
CA THR A 457 33.85 -6.12 -31.34
C THR A 457 32.59 -5.28 -31.59
N LEU A 458 32.72 -4.01 -31.98
CA LEU A 458 31.57 -3.13 -32.28
C LEU A 458 30.67 -3.66 -33.38
N ASN A 459 31.25 -4.21 -34.46
CA ASN A 459 30.46 -4.83 -35.53
C ASN A 459 29.72 -6.08 -35.02
N SER A 460 30.35 -6.88 -34.15
CA SER A 460 29.72 -8.06 -33.54
C SER A 460 28.51 -7.71 -32.68
N VAL A 461 28.57 -6.63 -31.89
CA VAL A 461 27.43 -6.14 -31.09
C VAL A 461 26.20 -5.83 -31.97
N VAL A 462 26.42 -5.33 -33.19
CA VAL A 462 25.36 -4.90 -34.13
C VAL A 462 25.11 -5.94 -35.23
N PHE A 463 25.57 -7.19 -35.04
CA PHE A 463 25.45 -8.29 -36.01
C PHE A 463 25.98 -7.96 -37.43
N ARG A 464 26.99 -7.09 -37.52
CA ARG A 464 27.70 -6.79 -38.78
C ARG A 464 28.95 -7.64 -38.91
N SER A 465 29.28 -8.05 -40.13
CA SER A 465 30.57 -8.68 -40.39
C SER A 465 31.67 -7.64 -40.28
N SER A 466 32.73 -7.94 -39.53
CA SER A 466 33.88 -7.04 -39.37
C SER A 466 34.74 -6.92 -40.63
N GLY A 467 34.65 -7.89 -41.56
CA GLY A 467 35.50 -7.97 -42.76
C GLY A 467 36.98 -8.18 -42.44
N GLN A 468 37.34 -8.48 -41.19
CA GLN A 468 38.71 -8.72 -40.74
C GLN A 468 39.04 -10.20 -40.84
N ASP A 469 40.27 -10.50 -41.25
CA ASP A 469 40.81 -11.85 -41.19
C ASP A 469 41.16 -12.19 -39.74
N LEU A 470 40.58 -13.28 -39.24
CA LEU A 470 40.75 -13.74 -37.86
C LEU A 470 41.45 -15.10 -37.85
N THR A 471 42.28 -15.33 -36.84
CA THR A 471 42.81 -16.67 -36.54
C THR A 471 41.65 -17.59 -36.13
N THR A 472 41.86 -18.91 -36.13
CA THR A 472 40.84 -19.87 -35.64
C THR A 472 40.36 -19.52 -34.23
N THR A 473 41.28 -19.12 -33.35
CA THR A 473 40.95 -18.63 -32.00
C THR A 473 40.13 -17.35 -32.05
N GLY A 474 40.49 -16.42 -32.94
CA GLY A 474 39.75 -15.17 -33.18
C GLY A 474 38.33 -15.41 -33.66
N THR A 475 38.11 -16.39 -34.53
CA THR A 475 36.77 -16.78 -34.99
C THR A 475 35.91 -17.29 -33.84
N TYR A 476 36.45 -18.12 -32.94
CA TYR A 476 35.71 -18.56 -31.75
C TYR A 476 35.41 -17.41 -30.78
N ILE A 477 36.34 -16.47 -30.61
CA ILE A 477 36.14 -15.27 -29.77
C ILE A 477 35.03 -14.38 -30.37
N GLU A 478 35.06 -14.13 -31.68
CA GLU A 478 34.03 -13.37 -32.39
C GLU A 478 32.66 -14.07 -32.30
N MET A 479 32.62 -15.40 -32.49
CA MET A 479 31.38 -16.18 -32.33
C MET A 479 30.78 -16.04 -30.93
N ALA A 480 31.59 -16.10 -29.88
CA ALA A 480 31.11 -15.91 -28.51
C ALA A 480 30.58 -14.48 -28.29
N SER A 481 31.33 -13.47 -28.74
CA SER A 481 30.96 -12.05 -28.67
C SER A 481 29.60 -11.77 -29.36
N ARG A 482 29.38 -12.34 -30.55
CA ARG A 482 28.12 -12.25 -31.31
C ARG A 482 26.89 -12.84 -30.62
N VAL A 483 27.07 -13.60 -29.55
CA VAL A 483 25.97 -14.09 -28.72
C VAL A 483 25.86 -13.27 -27.44
N THR A 484 26.96 -13.11 -26.70
CA THR A 484 26.93 -12.50 -25.36
C THR A 484 26.64 -11.01 -25.39
N GLU A 485 27.25 -10.26 -26.31
CA GLU A 485 27.16 -8.81 -26.33
C GLU A 485 25.79 -8.30 -26.80
N PRO A 486 25.18 -8.85 -27.86
CA PRO A 486 23.81 -8.49 -28.24
C PRO A 486 22.76 -8.84 -27.19
N VAL A 487 22.93 -9.95 -26.46
CA VAL A 487 22.03 -10.31 -25.35
C VAL A 487 22.08 -9.26 -24.23
N LEU A 488 23.28 -8.81 -23.86
CA LEU A 488 23.46 -7.76 -22.85
C LEU A 488 22.88 -6.42 -23.32
N LEU A 489 23.07 -6.06 -24.60
CA LEU A 489 22.44 -4.89 -25.19
C LEU A 489 20.90 -5.00 -25.17
N GLY A 490 20.35 -6.17 -25.54
CA GLY A 490 18.92 -6.45 -25.48
C GLY A 490 18.33 -6.31 -24.07
N LEU A 491 19.05 -6.81 -23.04
CA LEU A 491 18.66 -6.62 -21.64
C LEU A 491 18.70 -5.14 -21.22
N ALA A 492 19.66 -4.36 -21.72
CA ALA A 492 19.70 -2.92 -21.46
C ALA A 492 18.51 -2.20 -22.08
N VAL A 493 18.18 -2.50 -23.35
CA VAL A 493 17.03 -1.91 -24.05
C VAL A 493 15.71 -2.28 -23.35
N LEU A 494 15.55 -3.55 -22.95
CA LEU A 494 14.37 -4.00 -22.21
C LEU A 494 14.20 -3.25 -20.88
N ALA A 495 15.30 -3.03 -20.16
CA ALA A 495 15.29 -2.26 -18.92
C ALA A 495 14.92 -0.78 -19.11
N VAL A 496 15.34 -0.16 -20.22
CA VAL A 496 14.92 1.20 -20.56
C VAL A 496 13.43 1.22 -20.91
N ARG A 497 12.98 0.28 -21.75
CA ARG A 497 11.57 0.17 -22.15
C ARG A 497 10.64 0.07 -20.95
N ASN A 498 10.95 -0.81 -19.99
CA ASN A 498 10.11 -1.01 -18.80
C ASN A 498 10.04 0.22 -17.88
N ARG A 499 10.97 1.17 -17.99
CA ARG A 499 10.93 2.45 -17.25
C ARG A 499 10.26 3.59 -18.00
N VAL A 500 10.34 3.57 -19.34
CA VAL A 500 9.86 4.66 -20.19
C VAL A 500 8.42 4.45 -20.65
N LYS A 501 7.95 3.19 -20.68
CA LYS A 501 6.55 2.87 -20.95
C LYS A 501 5.68 3.51 -19.86
N ARG A 502 5.08 4.65 -20.22
CA ARG A 502 4.05 5.36 -19.45
C ARG A 502 2.69 4.95 -19.97
#